data_AF-A0A937N0P2-F1
#
_entry.id   AF-A0A937N0P2-F1
#
_cell.length_a   1.000
_cell.length_b   1.000
_cell.length_c   1.000
_cell.angle_alpha   90.00
_cell.angle_beta   90.00
_cell.angle_gamma   90.00
#
_symmetry.space_group_name_H-M   'P 1'
#
loop_
_entity.id
_entity.type
_entity.pdbx_description
1 polymer ?
#
loop_
_entity_poly.entity_id
_entity_poly.type
_entity_poly.pdbx_seq_one_letter_code
_entity_poly.pdbx_strand_id
1 'polypeptide(L)'
;MIGTVHITPLMLTLVMVSALLATADDITVKPGDNLRAASLKLRPGDRMLLRGGVYHVMGNTIRPRTGGESWEKPITIMAYPGEQPILDGTFVLEGKWEKWKGAIHSFDLQAAGYEKPGNVVFRQGRRDLPSGRYRSQWTGPQVRDRPTGLRDAVSPDYVCRLPGRDHRS
;
A
#
# COMPACT_ATOMS: atom_id res chain seq x y z
N MET A 1 75.34 -39.00 -15.71
CA MET A 1 73.99 -39.07 -15.10
C MET A 1 73.39 -37.68 -15.23
N ILE A 2 72.28 -37.58 -15.96
CA ILE A 2 71.56 -36.34 -16.26
C ILE A 2 70.67 -36.03 -15.07
N GLY A 3 70.67 -34.79 -14.58
CA GLY A 3 69.88 -34.37 -13.42
C GLY A 3 69.58 -32.87 -13.40
N THR A 4 68.83 -32.41 -14.40
CA THR A 4 68.04 -31.16 -14.40
C THR A 4 66.66 -31.52 -13.80
N VAL A 5 65.82 -30.69 -13.16
CA VAL A 5 65.51 -29.25 -13.23
C VAL A 5 64.85 -28.83 -11.91
N HIS A 6 65.09 -27.57 -11.53
CA HIS A 6 64.31 -26.72 -10.63
C HIS A 6 62.78 -26.78 -10.83
N ILE A 7 62.01 -26.80 -9.74
CA ILE A 7 60.61 -26.33 -9.73
C ILE A 7 60.39 -25.48 -8.47
N THR A 8 60.29 -24.16 -8.66
CA THR A 8 59.83 -23.17 -7.66
C THR A 8 58.48 -22.57 -8.11
N PRO A 9 57.72 -21.94 -7.20
CA PRO A 9 56.34 -22.31 -6.89
C PRO A 9 55.32 -21.61 -7.80
N LEU A 10 54.34 -22.36 -8.30
CA LEU A 10 53.18 -21.78 -8.95
C LEU A 10 52.22 -21.21 -7.88
N MET A 11 52.41 -19.92 -7.62
CA MET A 11 51.34 -18.98 -7.32
C MET A 11 50.15 -19.25 -8.26
N LEU A 12 49.15 -19.99 -7.79
CA LEU A 12 47.83 -19.94 -8.40
C LEU A 12 46.74 -20.23 -7.37
N THR A 13 46.71 -19.42 -6.33
CA THR A 13 45.47 -19.15 -5.59
C THR A 13 44.59 -18.28 -6.47
N LEU A 14 44.08 -18.84 -7.58
CA LEU A 14 42.95 -18.26 -8.27
C LEU A 14 41.71 -18.58 -7.42
N VAL A 15 41.51 -17.77 -6.38
CA VAL A 15 40.18 -17.62 -5.79
C VAL A 15 39.30 -17.18 -6.95
N MET A 16 38.49 -18.10 -7.47
CA MET A 16 37.33 -17.78 -8.27
C MET A 16 36.39 -16.97 -7.37
N VAL A 17 36.71 -15.68 -7.19
CA VAL A 17 35.76 -14.66 -6.81
C VAL A 17 34.88 -14.46 -8.02
N SER A 18 34.03 -15.46 -8.31
CA SER A 18 32.77 -15.21 -8.98
C SER A 18 31.91 -14.45 -7.97
N ALA A 19 32.28 -13.20 -7.74
CA ALA A 19 31.32 -12.18 -7.35
C ALA A 19 30.34 -12.16 -8.51
N LEU A 20 29.30 -12.98 -8.39
CA LEU A 20 28.09 -12.84 -9.16
C LEU A 20 27.63 -11.41 -8.88
N LEU A 21 28.03 -10.49 -9.75
CA LEU A 21 27.51 -9.14 -9.77
C LEU A 21 26.04 -9.31 -10.08
N ALA A 22 25.23 -9.48 -9.04
CA ALA A 22 23.80 -9.30 -9.12
C ALA A 22 23.62 -7.85 -9.56
N THR A 23 23.48 -7.63 -10.86
CA THR A 23 23.20 -6.30 -11.39
C THR A 23 21.83 -5.91 -10.88
N ALA A 24 21.76 -4.73 -10.27
CA ALA A 24 20.50 -4.13 -9.87
C ALA A 24 19.59 -4.06 -11.11
N ASP A 25 18.45 -4.74 -11.06
CA ASP A 25 17.48 -4.70 -12.15
C ASP A 25 16.43 -3.63 -11.90
N ASP A 26 16.08 -2.90 -12.96
CA ASP A 26 15.00 -1.91 -12.95
C ASP A 26 13.70 -2.54 -13.44
N ILE A 27 12.73 -2.67 -12.55
CA ILE A 27 11.37 -3.11 -12.86
C ILE A 27 10.48 -1.88 -13.00
N THR A 28 10.07 -1.55 -14.23
CA THR A 28 9.10 -0.47 -14.47
C THR A 28 7.68 -0.99 -14.36
N VAL A 29 6.83 -0.29 -13.60
CA VAL A 29 5.42 -0.64 -13.37
C VAL A 29 4.53 0.54 -13.72
N LYS A 30 3.46 0.33 -14.47
CA LYS A 30 2.47 1.34 -14.87
C LYS A 30 1.15 1.17 -14.11
N PRO A 31 0.31 2.23 -14.01
CA PRO A 31 -1.05 2.08 -13.49
C PRO A 31 -1.81 0.97 -14.22
N GLY A 32 -2.52 0.13 -13.46
CA GLY A 32 -3.20 -1.06 -13.98
C GLY A 32 -2.37 -2.35 -13.94
N ASP A 33 -1.04 -2.25 -13.82
CA ASP A 33 -0.19 -3.43 -13.62
C ASP A 33 -0.38 -4.03 -12.22
N ASN A 34 -0.06 -5.32 -12.10
CA ASN A 34 -0.10 -6.02 -10.81
C ASN A 34 1.13 -5.67 -9.95
N LEU A 35 1.01 -4.60 -9.16
CA LEU A 35 2.02 -4.14 -8.19
C LEU A 35 2.51 -5.24 -7.26
N ARG A 36 1.62 -6.13 -6.80
CA ARG A 36 2.00 -7.23 -5.92
C ARG A 36 2.94 -8.20 -6.61
N ALA A 37 2.60 -8.61 -7.83
CA ALA A 37 3.44 -9.48 -8.63
C ALA A 37 4.81 -8.85 -8.93
N ALA A 38 4.87 -7.55 -9.21
CA ALA A 38 6.13 -6.82 -9.37
C ALA A 38 6.95 -6.80 -8.07
N SER A 39 6.32 -6.47 -6.93
CA SER A 39 7.00 -6.41 -5.64
C SER A 39 7.61 -7.76 -5.22
N LEU A 40 6.94 -8.87 -5.53
CA LEU A 40 7.41 -10.22 -5.20
C LEU A 40 8.63 -10.68 -6.01
N LYS A 41 8.94 -10.00 -7.12
CA LYS A 41 10.12 -10.27 -7.96
C LYS A 41 11.37 -9.53 -7.49
N LEU A 42 11.22 -8.50 -6.65
CA LEU A 42 12.34 -7.67 -6.20
C LEU A 42 13.31 -8.48 -5.35
N ARG A 43 14.60 -8.33 -5.68
CA ARG A 43 15.75 -8.88 -4.95
C ARG A 43 16.60 -7.73 -4.39
N PRO A 44 17.48 -8.01 -3.41
CA PRO A 44 18.45 -7.02 -2.90
C PRO A 44 19.22 -6.34 -4.03
N GLY A 45 19.19 -5.00 -4.05
CA GLY A 45 19.79 -4.17 -5.10
C GLY A 45 18.81 -3.70 -6.19
N ASP A 46 17.67 -4.39 -6.38
CA ASP A 46 16.72 -4.04 -7.44
C ASP A 46 15.97 -2.73 -7.16
N ARG A 47 15.50 -2.11 -8.24
CA ARG A 47 14.67 -0.90 -8.19
C ARG A 47 13.34 -1.12 -8.89
N MET A 48 12.24 -0.79 -8.21
CA MET A 48 10.92 -0.70 -8.82
C MET A 48 10.61 0.77 -9.14
N LEU A 49 10.47 1.07 -10.43
CA LEU A 49 10.17 2.42 -10.94
C LEU A 49 8.68 2.52 -11.27
N LEU A 50 7.96 3.35 -10.52
CA LEU A 50 6.53 3.59 -10.70
C LEU A 50 6.31 4.74 -11.69
N ARG A 51 5.62 4.47 -12.80
CA ARG A 51 5.20 5.51 -13.75
C ARG A 51 4.09 6.40 -13.16
N GLY A 52 3.90 7.58 -13.72
CA GLY A 52 2.89 8.54 -13.31
C GLY A 52 1.48 7.97 -13.46
N GLY A 53 0.61 8.29 -12.49
CA GLY A 53 -0.79 7.88 -12.44
C GLY A 53 -1.18 7.26 -11.10
N VAL A 54 -2.42 6.77 -11.03
CA VAL A 54 -3.03 6.30 -9.78
C VAL A 54 -2.95 4.78 -9.68
N TYR A 55 -2.43 4.30 -8.57
CA TYR A 55 -2.34 2.89 -8.22
C TYR A 55 -3.24 2.61 -7.02
N HIS A 56 -4.32 1.87 -7.24
CA HIS A 56 -5.20 1.45 -6.15
C HIS A 56 -4.52 0.32 -5.35
N VAL A 57 -4.05 0.65 -4.16
CA VAL A 57 -3.31 -0.26 -3.27
C VAL A 57 -4.20 -0.66 -2.09
N MET A 58 -4.86 -1.81 -2.22
CA MET A 58 -5.61 -2.40 -1.11
C MET A 58 -4.69 -3.26 -0.24
N GLY A 59 -4.59 -2.94 1.05
CA GLY A 59 -3.81 -3.71 2.03
C GLY A 59 -2.32 -3.83 1.71
N ASN A 60 -1.74 -5.02 1.92
CA ASN A 60 -0.30 -5.28 1.75
C ASN A 60 0.09 -5.56 0.29
N THR A 61 -0.27 -4.66 -0.63
CA THR A 61 -0.01 -4.82 -2.07
C THR A 61 1.48 -4.73 -2.40
N ILE A 62 2.24 -3.85 -1.75
CA ILE A 62 3.68 -3.69 -1.95
C ILE A 62 4.39 -4.38 -0.80
N ARG A 63 4.82 -5.63 -1.02
CA ARG A 63 5.51 -6.43 0.00
C ARG A 63 6.53 -7.35 -0.67
N PRO A 64 7.78 -6.88 -0.84
CA PRO A 64 8.87 -7.72 -1.30
C PRO A 64 9.01 -8.99 -0.45
N ARG A 65 9.42 -10.10 -1.08
CA ARG A 65 9.60 -11.39 -0.39
C ARG A 65 10.75 -11.35 0.62
N THR A 66 11.77 -10.57 0.31
CA THR A 66 12.98 -10.37 1.11
C THR A 66 13.20 -8.88 1.35
N GLY A 67 14.01 -8.54 2.35
CA GLY A 67 14.54 -7.18 2.49
C GLY A 67 15.75 -6.95 1.59
N GLY A 68 16.35 -5.75 1.69
CA GLY A 68 17.71 -5.53 1.20
C GLY A 68 18.74 -6.35 2.00
N GLU A 69 19.92 -6.56 1.43
CA GLU A 69 21.01 -7.32 2.07
C GLU A 69 21.92 -6.44 2.93
N SER A 70 22.21 -5.23 2.45
CA SER A 70 23.12 -4.27 3.08
C SER A 70 22.76 -2.85 2.63
N TRP A 71 23.50 -1.85 3.12
CA TRP A 71 23.30 -0.46 2.67
C TRP A 71 23.60 -0.25 1.18
N GLU A 72 24.49 -1.06 0.62
CA GLU A 72 24.89 -1.03 -0.79
C GLU A 72 23.90 -1.78 -1.69
N LYS A 73 23.04 -2.63 -1.11
CA LYS A 73 22.04 -3.43 -1.83
C LYS A 73 20.62 -3.30 -1.23
N PRO A 74 20.06 -2.09 -1.17
CA PRO A 74 18.68 -1.91 -0.76
C PRO A 74 17.72 -2.41 -1.85
N ILE A 75 16.48 -2.71 -1.48
CA ILE A 75 15.37 -2.75 -2.44
C ILE A 75 14.78 -1.34 -2.50
N THR A 76 14.81 -0.72 -3.68
CA THR A 76 14.32 0.65 -3.83
C THR A 76 13.00 0.64 -4.57
N ILE A 77 12.00 1.35 -4.05
CA ILE A 77 10.73 1.59 -4.74
C ILE A 77 10.59 3.09 -4.86
N MET A 78 10.53 3.60 -6.09
CA MET A 78 10.58 5.03 -6.34
C MET A 78 9.74 5.42 -7.55
N ALA A 79 9.44 6.71 -7.67
CA ALA A 79 8.86 7.27 -8.89
C ALA A 79 9.85 7.15 -10.05
N TYR A 80 9.33 6.90 -11.25
CA TYR A 80 10.09 7.05 -12.48
C TYR A 80 10.56 8.51 -12.61
N PRO A 81 11.79 8.79 -13.08
CA PRO A 81 12.32 10.15 -13.12
C PRO A 81 11.38 11.15 -13.81
N GLY A 82 11.05 12.23 -13.11
CA GLY A 82 10.17 13.30 -13.60
C GLY A 82 8.67 13.00 -13.51
N GLU A 83 8.26 11.84 -13.02
CA GLU A 83 6.85 11.44 -12.91
C GLU A 83 6.37 11.43 -11.45
N GLN A 84 5.04 11.48 -11.25
CA GLN A 84 4.41 11.50 -9.92
C GLN A 84 3.37 10.38 -9.81
N PRO A 85 3.76 9.19 -9.33
CA PRO A 85 2.82 8.11 -9.01
C PRO A 85 2.02 8.47 -7.74
N ILE A 86 0.74 8.10 -7.72
CA ILE A 86 -0.13 8.22 -6.55
C ILE A 86 -0.49 6.82 -6.09
N LEU A 87 -0.07 6.45 -4.88
CA LEU A 87 -0.50 5.23 -4.22
C LEU A 87 -1.81 5.53 -3.47
N ASP A 88 -2.93 5.10 -4.04
CA ASP A 88 -4.26 5.33 -3.51
C ASP A 88 -4.72 4.13 -2.68
N GLY A 89 -4.70 4.31 -1.35
CA GLY A 89 -5.21 3.33 -0.39
C GLY A 89 -6.72 3.39 -0.17
N THR A 90 -7.46 4.20 -0.94
CA THR A 90 -8.91 4.28 -0.85
C THR A 90 -9.58 3.22 -1.73
N PHE A 91 -10.80 2.85 -1.35
CA PHE A 91 -11.69 2.06 -2.19
C PHE A 91 -12.92 2.90 -2.52
N VAL A 92 -13.43 2.71 -3.72
CA VAL A 92 -14.67 3.36 -4.15
C VAL A 92 -15.84 2.62 -3.51
N LEU A 93 -16.74 3.37 -2.87
CA LEU A 93 -18.02 2.85 -2.38
C LEU A 93 -18.99 2.75 -3.56
N GLU A 94 -18.91 1.62 -4.26
CA GLU A 94 -19.83 1.29 -5.34
C GLU A 94 -21.13 0.71 -4.78
N GLY A 95 -22.26 1.24 -5.21
CA GLY A 95 -23.57 0.75 -4.78
C GLY A 95 -24.62 1.84 -4.63
N LYS A 96 -25.77 1.45 -4.08
CA LYS A 96 -26.92 2.34 -3.92
C LYS A 96 -26.76 3.22 -2.68
N TRP A 97 -26.57 4.51 -2.92
CA TRP A 97 -26.69 5.53 -1.88
C TRP A 97 -28.17 5.87 -1.69
N GLU A 98 -28.64 5.87 -0.44
CA GLU A 98 -30.03 6.16 -0.12
C GLU A 98 -30.13 7.48 0.64
N LYS A 99 -31.17 8.27 0.33
CA LYS A 99 -31.44 9.49 1.06
C LYS A 99 -31.92 9.13 2.47
N TRP A 100 -31.27 9.68 3.49
CA TRP A 100 -31.66 9.47 4.88
C TRP A 100 -32.48 10.66 5.42
N LYS A 101 -31.89 11.86 5.47
CA LYS A 101 -32.55 13.07 5.99
C LYS A 101 -31.95 14.34 5.42
N GLY A 102 -32.78 15.25 4.90
CA GLY A 102 -32.30 16.49 4.30
C GLY A 102 -31.36 16.21 3.12
N ALA A 103 -30.14 16.74 3.16
CA ALA A 103 -29.07 16.46 2.18
C ALA A 103 -28.18 15.25 2.55
N ILE A 104 -28.49 14.56 3.66
CA ILE A 104 -27.71 13.43 4.15
C ILE A 104 -28.10 12.15 3.43
N HIS A 105 -27.09 11.42 2.97
CA HIS A 105 -27.22 10.11 2.36
C HIS A 105 -26.58 9.06 3.26
N SER A 106 -27.12 7.84 3.21
CA SER A 106 -26.59 6.67 3.88
C SER A 106 -26.16 5.63 2.86
N PHE A 107 -25.13 4.89 3.22
CA PHE A 107 -24.62 3.73 2.48
C PHE A 107 -24.49 2.56 3.46
N ASP A 108 -24.99 1.39 3.07
CA ASP A 108 -24.86 0.18 3.86
C ASP A 108 -23.55 -0.52 3.47
N LEU A 109 -22.55 -0.38 4.33
CA LEU A 109 -21.24 -0.99 4.14
C LEU A 109 -21.30 -2.52 4.16
N GLN A 110 -22.14 -3.11 5.02
CA GLN A 110 -22.23 -4.57 5.13
C GLN A 110 -22.93 -5.18 3.93
N ALA A 111 -24.01 -4.57 3.46
CA ALA A 111 -24.68 -5.00 2.24
C ALA A 111 -23.74 -4.93 1.03
N ALA A 112 -22.78 -4.00 1.02
CA ALA A 112 -21.74 -3.88 0.02
C ALA A 112 -20.50 -4.77 0.28
N GLY A 113 -20.53 -5.65 1.28
CA GLY A 113 -19.45 -6.61 1.58
C GLY A 113 -18.26 -6.01 2.35
N TYR A 114 -18.39 -4.81 2.91
CA TYR A 114 -17.35 -4.17 3.72
C TYR A 114 -17.59 -4.38 5.21
N GLU A 115 -16.61 -4.97 5.89
CA GLU A 115 -16.73 -5.31 7.32
C GLU A 115 -16.55 -4.10 8.26
N LYS A 116 -15.81 -3.06 7.83
CA LYS A 116 -15.49 -1.92 8.70
C LYS A 116 -15.47 -0.59 7.93
N PRO A 117 -16.13 0.46 8.45
CA PRO A 117 -15.95 1.81 7.92
C PRO A 117 -14.52 2.29 8.14
N GLY A 118 -13.96 2.97 7.12
CA GLY A 118 -12.86 3.88 7.34
C GLY A 118 -13.27 5.05 8.23
N ASN A 119 -12.30 5.71 8.86
CA ASN A 119 -12.55 6.93 9.64
C ASN A 119 -12.58 8.20 8.78
N VAL A 120 -12.34 8.06 7.48
CA VAL A 120 -12.22 9.17 6.53
C VAL A 120 -12.96 8.79 5.26
N VAL A 121 -13.81 9.70 4.80
CA VAL A 121 -14.48 9.61 3.50
C VAL A 121 -13.95 10.76 2.65
N PHE A 122 -13.74 10.48 1.37
CA PHE A 122 -13.36 11.49 0.39
C PHE A 122 -14.47 11.61 -0.65
N ARG A 123 -14.73 12.84 -1.08
CA ARG A 123 -15.65 13.13 -2.19
C ARG A 123 -14.93 14.04 -3.17
N GLN A 124 -14.84 13.60 -4.42
CA GLN A 124 -14.20 14.36 -5.51
C GLN A 124 -12.81 14.89 -5.12
N GLY A 125 -11.98 14.03 -4.52
CA GLY A 125 -10.61 14.36 -4.10
C GLY A 125 -10.49 15.25 -2.86
N ARG A 126 -11.60 15.64 -2.23
CA ARG A 126 -11.59 16.41 -0.98
C ARG A 126 -11.97 15.51 0.18
N ARG A 127 -11.22 15.63 1.29
CA ARG A 127 -11.61 15.02 2.56
C ARG A 127 -12.96 15.60 2.95
N ASP A 128 -13.95 14.74 3.10
CA ASP A 128 -15.23 15.17 3.62
C ASP A 128 -15.10 15.25 5.15
N LEU A 129 -15.19 16.48 5.66
CA LEU A 129 -15.18 16.73 7.09
C LEU A 129 -16.63 16.64 7.56
N PRO A 130 -16.92 15.86 8.61
CA PRO A 130 -18.27 15.84 9.17
C PRO A 130 -18.62 17.25 9.66
N SER A 131 -19.63 17.87 9.08
CA SER A 131 -20.19 19.13 9.58
C SER A 131 -21.02 18.92 10.86
N GLY A 132 -21.34 17.67 11.16
CA GLY A 132 -21.99 17.22 12.39
C GLY A 132 -21.57 15.79 12.72
N ARG A 133 -21.54 15.48 14.02
CA ARG A 133 -21.11 14.21 14.65
C ARG A 133 -21.19 12.99 13.70
N TYR A 134 -20.04 12.54 13.21
CA TYR A 134 -19.89 11.18 12.70
C TYR A 134 -20.23 10.22 13.85
N ARG A 135 -21.40 9.59 13.80
CA ARG A 135 -21.77 8.52 14.74
C ARG A 135 -21.67 7.21 14.00
N SER A 136 -20.47 6.66 13.89
CA SER A 136 -20.31 5.23 13.69
C SER A 136 -20.86 4.53 14.93
N GLN A 137 -22.10 4.03 14.88
CA GLN A 137 -22.55 3.04 15.85
C GLN A 137 -21.92 1.71 15.46
N TRP A 138 -20.65 1.53 15.83
CA TRP A 138 -19.99 0.22 15.80
C TRP A 138 -20.34 -0.49 17.11
N THR A 139 -21.09 -1.58 17.03
CA THR A 139 -21.59 -2.36 18.17
C THR A 139 -20.63 -3.48 18.62
N GLY A 140 -19.37 -3.48 18.16
CA GLY A 140 -18.34 -4.42 18.61
C GLY A 140 -17.57 -3.95 19.87
N PRO A 141 -16.64 -4.78 20.40
CA PRO A 141 -15.89 -4.47 21.62
C PRO A 141 -14.94 -3.27 21.46
N GLN A 142 -15.24 -2.17 22.13
CA GLN A 142 -14.53 -0.89 22.03
C GLN A 142 -13.15 -0.92 22.73
N VAL A 143 -12.11 -0.48 22.03
CA VAL A 143 -10.83 -0.03 22.63
C VAL A 143 -10.88 1.50 22.68
N ARG A 144 -10.88 2.08 23.88
CA ARG A 144 -10.92 3.54 24.10
C ARG A 144 -9.52 4.14 24.01
N ASP A 145 -9.35 5.23 23.26
CA ASP A 145 -8.76 6.47 23.81
C ASP A 145 -8.75 7.70 22.85
N ARG A 146 -9.30 8.82 23.38
CA ARG A 146 -8.89 10.24 23.28
C ARG A 146 -9.18 11.12 22.02
N PRO A 147 -9.04 12.49 22.11
CA PRO A 147 -10.19 13.40 22.13
C PRO A 147 -10.22 14.45 21.00
N THR A 148 -11.37 15.14 20.92
CA THR A 148 -11.85 16.08 19.90
C THR A 148 -11.32 17.52 19.98
N GLY A 149 -11.15 18.15 18.81
CA GLY A 149 -11.27 19.60 18.63
C GLY A 149 -11.04 20.06 17.19
N LEU A 150 -12.10 20.50 16.48
CA LEU A 150 -12.15 21.69 15.61
C LEU A 150 -13.57 21.83 14.99
N ARG A 151 -14.05 23.07 14.84
CA ARG A 151 -15.38 23.44 14.34
C ARG A 151 -15.34 24.05 12.92
N ASP A 152 -16.46 23.81 12.23
CA ASP A 152 -17.15 24.55 11.15
C ASP A 152 -16.59 24.59 9.72
N ALA A 153 -17.17 23.73 8.87
CA ALA A 153 -17.60 24.02 7.50
C ALA A 153 -18.76 23.07 7.15
N VAL A 154 -19.88 23.58 6.62
CA VAL A 154 -21.08 22.79 6.31
C VAL A 154 -20.88 22.05 4.97
N SER A 155 -20.53 20.77 5.05
CA SER A 155 -20.60 19.78 3.96
C SER A 155 -21.68 18.76 4.34
N PRO A 156 -22.48 18.21 3.41
CA PRO A 156 -23.52 17.24 3.76
C PRO A 156 -22.91 16.04 4.51
N ASP A 157 -23.39 15.80 5.72
CA ASP A 157 -22.95 14.68 6.55
C ASP A 157 -23.27 13.33 5.89
N TYR A 158 -22.48 12.30 6.18
CA TYR A 158 -22.76 10.91 5.82
C TYR A 158 -22.93 10.07 7.09
N VAL A 159 -23.85 9.10 7.05
CA VAL A 159 -24.01 8.10 8.11
C VAL A 159 -23.81 6.71 7.51
N CYS A 160 -22.74 6.04 7.94
CA CYS A 160 -22.55 4.61 7.71
C CYS A 160 -23.35 3.85 8.78
N ARG A 161 -24.43 3.19 8.36
CA ARG A 161 -25.26 2.37 9.25
C ARG A 161 -24.81 0.91 9.13
N LEU A 162 -24.67 0.23 10.26
CA LEU A 162 -24.63 -1.24 10.29
C LEU A 162 -26.07 -1.72 10.56
N PRO A 163 -26.52 -2.84 9.96
CA PRO A 163 -27.82 -3.40 10.29
C PRO A 163 -27.90 -3.73 11.78
N GLY A 164 -28.92 -3.17 12.43
CA GLY A 164 -29.27 -3.54 13.79
C GLY A 164 -29.79 -4.97 13.79
N ARG A 165 -29.38 -5.77 14.80
CA ARG A 165 -30.15 -6.96 15.17
C ARG A 165 -31.60 -6.53 15.39
N ASP A 166 -32.52 -7.24 14.76
CA ASP A 166 -33.94 -7.19 15.10
C ASP A 166 -34.10 -7.42 16.60
N HIS A 167 -34.42 -6.36 17.34
CA HIS A 167 -35.12 -6.51 18.61
C HIS A 167 -36.58 -6.76 18.26
N ARG A 168 -36.93 -8.04 18.10
CA ARG A 168 -38.34 -8.44 18.16
C ARG A 168 -38.87 -8.05 19.55
N SER A 169 -39.95 -7.25 19.50
CA SER A 169 -40.88 -6.93 20.58
C SER A 169 -41.38 -8.15 21.32
#